data_AF-Q4SJT5-F1
#
_entry.id   AF-Q4SJT5-F1
#
_cell.length_a   1.000
_cell.length_b   1.000
_cell.length_c   1.000
_cell.angle_alpha   90.00
_cell.angle_beta   90.00
_cell.angle_gamma   90.00
#
_symmetry.space_group_name_H-M   'P 1'
#
loop_
_entity.id
_entity.type
_entity.pdbx_description
1 polymer ?
#
loop_
_entity_poly.entity_id
_entity_poly.type
_entity_poly.pdbx_seq_one_letter_code
_entity_poly.pdbx_strand_id
1 'polypeptide(L)' 'VQVIDISMILREAIRRTHNGESVSYLFSHVPL' A
#
# COMPACT_ATOMS: atom_id res chain seq x y z
N VAL A 1 22.05 -8.21 -6.41
CA VAL A 1 20.61 -8.45 -6.17
C VAL A 1 19.90 -7.12 -6.27
N GLN A 2 18.83 -7.03 -7.06
CA GLN A 2 17.97 -5.84 -7.07
C GLN A 2 16.83 -6.07 -6.06
N VAL A 3 16.50 -5.05 -5.28
CA VAL A 3 15.47 -5.09 -4.24
C VAL A 3 14.52 -3.92 -4.48
N ILE A 4 13.23 -4.18 -4.40
CA ILE A 4 12.18 -3.17 -4.47
C ILE A 4 11.68 -2.94 -3.04
N ASP A 5 11.72 -1.70 -2.58
CA ASP A 5 11.11 -1.33 -1.30
C ASP A 5 9.59 -1.25 -1.46
N ILE A 6 8.87 -2.10 -0.72
CA ILE A 6 7.40 -2.14 -0.69
C ILE A 6 6.82 -1.66 0.64
N SER A 7 7.66 -1.13 1.55
CA SER A 7 7.26 -0.72 2.88
C SER A 7 6.12 0.31 2.86
N MET A 8 6.13 1.23 1.89
CA MET A 8 5.09 2.23 1.70
C MET A 8 3.73 1.61 1.32
N ILE A 9 3.72 0.62 0.42
CA ILE A 9 2.49 -0.11 0.03
C ILE A 9 1.90 -0.81 1.25
N LEU A 10 2.73 -1.49 2.05
CA LEU A 10 2.29 -2.22 3.23
C LEU A 10 1.75 -1.28 4.31
N ARG A 11 2.43 -0.15 4.55
CA ARG A 11 1.99 0.87 5.50
C ARG A 11 0.61 1.42 5.12
N GLU A 12 0.40 1.74 3.85
CA GLU A 12 -0.86 2.31 3.39
C GLU A 12 -1.99 1.26 3.38
N ALA A 13 -1.69 0.00 3.05
CA ALA A 13 -2.65 -1.09 3.18
C ALA A 13 -3.13 -1.24 4.63
N ILE A 14 -2.21 -1.24 5.61
CA ILE A 14 -2.55 -1.29 7.04
C ILE A 14 -3.43 -0.12 7.44
N ARG A 15 -3.06 1.11 7.05
CA ARG A 15 -3.85 2.32 7.35
C ARG A 15 -5.28 2.20 6.80
N ARG A 16 -5.42 1.78 5.54
CA ARG A 16 -6.72 1.61 4.88
C ARG A 16 -7.56 0.53 5.55
N THR A 17 -6.97 -0.65 5.80
CA THR A 17 -7.66 -1.75 6.50
C THR A 17 -8.13 -1.32 7.90
N HIS A 18 -7.29 -0.62 8.66
CA HIS A 18 -7.65 -0.09 9.97
C HIS A 18 -8.83 0.89 9.90
N ASN A 19 -8.88 1.73 8.87
CA ASN A 19 -9.94 2.71 8.67
C ASN A 19 -11.18 2.17 7.95
N GLY A 20 -11.22 0.88 7.60
CA GLY A 20 -12.30 0.30 6.78
C GLY A 20 -12.34 0.83 5.35
N GLU A 21 -11.26 1.44 4.88
CA GLU A 21 -11.10 1.92 3.51
C GLU A 21 -10.70 0.75 2.59
N SER A 22 -11.23 0.73 1.37
CA SER A 22 -10.89 -0.32 0.39
C SER A 22 -9.41 -0.27 0.02
N VAL A 23 -8.72 -1.41 0.00
CA VAL A 23 -7.31 -1.47 -0.43
C VAL A 23 -7.16 -1.48 -1.96
N SER A 24 -8.25 -1.57 -2.72
CA SER A 24 -8.20 -1.73 -4.18
C SER A 24 -7.52 -0.59 -4.94
N TYR A 25 -7.44 0.60 -4.33
CA TYR A 25 -6.70 1.75 -4.86
C TYR A 25 -5.22 1.42 -5.12
N LEU A 26 -4.60 0.61 -4.25
CA LEU A 26 -3.17 0.28 -4.31
C LEU A 26 -2.79 -0.62 -5.50
N PHE A 27 -3.77 -1.26 -6.17
CA PHE A 27 -3.50 -2.07 -7.36
C PHE A 27 -3.32 -1.26 -8.64
N SER A 28 -3.77 -0.01 -8.64
CA SER A 28 -3.68 0.90 -9.79
C SER A 28 -2.88 2.17 -9.51
N HIS A 29 -2.63 2.48 -8.23
CA HIS A 29 -1.92 3.67 -7.81
C HIS A 29 -0.89 3.32 -6.72
N VAL A 30 0.38 3.52 -7.05
CA VAL A 30 1.47 3.46 -6.08
C VAL A 30 1.41 4.75 -5.26
N PRO A 31 1.27 4.69 -3.92
CA PRO A 31 1.34 5.87 -3.08
C PRO A 31 2.71 6.57 -3.28
N LEU A 32 2.75 7.89 -3.14
CA LEU A 32 3.98 8.69 -3.15
C LEU A 32 4.37 9.09 -1.73
#